data_AF-A0A5J4UR57-F1
#
_entry.id   AF-A0A5J4UR57-F1
#
_cell.length_a   1.000
_cell.length_b   1.000
_cell.length_c   1.000
_cell.angle_alpha   90.00
_cell.angle_beta   90.00
_cell.angle_gamma   90.00
#
_symmetry.space_group_name_H-M   'P 1'
#
loop_
_entity.id
_entity.type
_entity.pdbx_description
1 polymer ?
#
loop_
_entity_poly.entity_id
_entity_poly.type
_entity_poly.pdbx_seq_one_letter_code
_entity_poly.pdbx_strand_id
1 'polypeptide(L)'
;MQRRALLGSPDWLKSRKTLCHVTLDIGGKIEDAPPYCYKVDFAYRFPGGGVLNYGCVQEEMLFAIYPELLLSIMCCEALNHNEAILIEGVERFSKYKGYSHEFEYDGDYQEQGQIKNGILESKFIVIDAINFLPQQKPRGLKNQWGLKSLWRETNKAFIGFSFVPSANETEKQKAQRKWQNEKDNKGKKEQQQKQIEMNSKDQGIRLEQKVRDDSDQVRSGVLATGHWGCGAFNGNTFLKFIIQWIAASEAGVTEMRYSCMNNKGFILFQ
;
A
#
# COMPACT_ATOMS: atom_id res chain seq x y z
N MET A 1 -9.90 -4.46 9.44
CA MET A 1 -9.18 -5.56 8.77
C MET A 1 -10.13 -6.32 7.86
N GLN A 2 -9.72 -6.64 6.64
CA GLN A 2 -10.51 -7.36 5.63
C GLN A 2 -9.68 -8.53 5.09
N ARG A 3 -10.22 -9.75 5.09
CA ARG A 3 -9.60 -10.94 4.47
C ARG A 3 -10.33 -11.24 3.16
N ARG A 4 -9.58 -11.42 2.07
CA ARG A 4 -10.13 -11.70 0.74
C ARG A 4 -9.53 -12.99 0.19
N ALA A 5 -10.38 -13.84 -0.37
CA ALA A 5 -9.98 -15.02 -1.12
C ALA A 5 -10.35 -14.87 -2.59
N LEU A 6 -9.44 -15.24 -3.49
CA LEU A 6 -9.71 -15.31 -4.92
C LEU A 6 -10.48 -16.58 -5.24
N LEU A 7 -11.65 -16.42 -5.83
CA LEU A 7 -12.47 -17.53 -6.32
C LEU A 7 -12.05 -17.97 -7.74
N GLY A 8 -11.42 -17.08 -8.52
CA GLY A 8 -10.88 -17.37 -9.85
C GLY A 8 -9.82 -16.37 -10.26
N SER A 9 -8.75 -16.83 -10.91
CA SER A 9 -7.65 -15.96 -11.35
C SER A 9 -7.94 -15.27 -12.68
N PRO A 10 -7.36 -14.08 -12.92
CA PRO A 10 -7.32 -13.50 -14.25
C PRO A 10 -6.74 -14.48 -15.27
N ASP A 11 -7.25 -14.41 -16.50
CA ASP A 11 -6.62 -15.08 -17.64
C ASP A 11 -5.42 -14.25 -18.10
N TRP A 12 -4.27 -14.46 -17.44
CA TRP A 12 -3.05 -13.67 -17.66
C TRP A 12 -2.60 -13.64 -19.13
N LEU A 13 -2.85 -14.70 -19.89
CA LEU A 13 -2.46 -14.79 -21.31
C LEU A 13 -3.38 -13.95 -22.22
N LYS A 14 -4.61 -13.69 -21.78
CA LYS A 14 -5.60 -12.90 -22.53
C LYS A 14 -5.71 -11.46 -22.05
N SER A 15 -5.05 -11.09 -20.95
CA SER A 15 -5.05 -9.70 -20.50
C SER A 15 -4.56 -8.74 -21.60
N ARG A 16 -5.18 -7.57 -21.63
CA ARG A 16 -4.85 -6.45 -22.52
C ARG A 16 -4.67 -5.15 -21.72
N LYS A 17 -4.61 -5.24 -20.39
CA LYS A 17 -4.43 -4.05 -19.54
C LYS A 17 -3.04 -3.46 -19.76
N THR A 18 -2.99 -2.15 -19.85
CA THR A 18 -1.72 -1.41 -19.96
C THR A 18 -0.97 -1.49 -18.65
N LEU A 19 0.36 -1.55 -18.72
CA LEU A 19 1.19 -1.51 -17.54
C LEU A 19 1.00 -0.18 -16.79
N CYS A 20 0.84 -0.25 -15.46
CA CYS A 20 0.69 0.94 -14.63
C CYS A 20 2.00 1.74 -14.55
N HIS A 21 1.91 3.00 -14.13
CA HIS A 21 3.09 3.80 -13.89
C HIS A 21 3.94 3.18 -12.77
N VAL A 22 5.27 3.27 -12.89
CA VAL A 22 6.21 2.81 -11.87
C VAL A 22 7.11 3.96 -11.47
N THR A 23 7.20 4.21 -10.17
CA THR A 23 8.19 5.13 -9.59
C THR A 23 9.18 4.30 -8.79
N LEU A 24 10.47 4.36 -9.15
CA LEU A 24 11.53 3.71 -8.39
C LEU A 24 11.98 4.63 -7.25
N ASP A 25 11.76 4.20 -6.02
CA ASP A 25 12.29 4.87 -4.83
C ASP A 25 13.64 4.24 -4.47
N ILE A 26 14.71 4.92 -4.86
CA ILE A 26 16.07 4.37 -4.82
C ILE A 26 16.50 3.99 -3.41
N GLY A 27 16.27 4.87 -2.42
CA GLY A 27 16.73 4.68 -1.05
C GLY A 27 15.62 4.67 0.00
N GLY A 28 14.39 5.01 -0.37
CA GLY A 28 13.27 5.10 0.57
C GLY A 28 12.76 3.72 1.01
N LYS A 29 12.05 3.73 2.13
CA LYS A 29 11.45 2.55 2.76
C LYS A 29 9.94 2.56 2.52
N ILE A 30 9.30 1.40 2.58
CA ILE A 30 7.86 1.25 2.27
C ILE A 30 6.99 1.97 3.31
N GLU A 31 7.36 1.86 4.58
CA GLU A 31 6.68 2.51 5.70
C GLU A 31 6.74 4.04 5.65
N ASP A 32 7.74 4.61 4.98
CA ASP A 32 7.92 6.05 4.77
C ASP A 32 7.19 6.54 3.49
N ALA A 33 6.55 5.64 2.74
CA ALA A 33 5.70 6.03 1.62
C ALA A 33 4.53 6.91 2.11
N PRO A 34 4.03 7.83 1.24
CA PRO A 34 2.98 8.76 1.62
C PRO A 34 1.76 8.05 2.26
N PRO A 35 1.06 8.67 3.23
CA PRO A 35 -0.02 8.03 3.99
C PRO A 35 -1.16 7.45 3.14
N TYR A 36 -1.42 8.04 1.95
CA TYR A 36 -2.46 7.55 1.04
C TYR A 36 -2.10 6.26 0.29
N CYS A 37 -0.83 5.82 0.33
CA CYS A 37 -0.37 4.62 -0.36
C CYS A 37 -0.86 3.36 0.37
N TYR A 38 -1.18 2.33 -0.40
CA TYR A 38 -1.34 0.97 0.13
C TYR A 38 0.05 0.35 0.26
N LYS A 39 0.52 0.14 1.49
CA LYS A 39 1.85 -0.36 1.81
C LYS A 39 1.82 -1.89 1.85
N VAL A 40 2.76 -2.55 1.19
CA VAL A 40 2.84 -4.01 1.18
C VAL A 40 3.66 -4.51 2.35
N ASP A 41 3.10 -5.44 3.11
CA ASP A 41 3.79 -6.23 4.13
C ASP A 41 4.27 -7.56 3.50
N PHE A 42 5.58 -7.81 3.57
CA PHE A 42 6.24 -8.99 2.99
C PHE A 42 6.13 -10.18 3.92
N ALA A 43 4.90 -10.62 4.11
CA ALA A 43 4.55 -11.54 5.17
C ALA A 43 5.11 -12.95 5.01
N TYR A 44 5.23 -13.66 6.13
CA TYR A 44 5.07 -15.11 6.15
C TYR A 44 3.59 -15.50 6.01
N ARG A 45 3.29 -16.77 5.72
CA ARG A 45 1.89 -17.21 5.60
C ARG A 45 1.09 -17.02 6.90
N PHE A 46 1.77 -16.92 8.05
CA PHE A 46 1.18 -16.49 9.31
C PHE A 46 1.59 -15.01 9.51
N PRO A 47 0.66 -14.06 9.48
CA PRO A 47 0.98 -12.64 9.67
C PRO A 47 1.78 -12.41 10.94
N GLY A 48 2.72 -11.48 10.88
CA GLY A 48 3.66 -11.15 11.96
C GLY A 48 4.88 -12.06 12.02
N GLY A 49 4.94 -13.14 11.23
CA GLY A 49 6.14 -13.97 11.07
C GLY A 49 6.78 -14.36 12.40
N GLY A 50 8.04 -13.94 12.59
CA GLY A 50 8.82 -14.18 13.79
C GLY A 50 8.83 -13.06 14.82
N VAL A 51 7.89 -12.09 14.78
CA VAL A 51 7.98 -10.84 15.58
C VAL A 51 8.00 -11.06 17.09
N LEU A 52 7.36 -12.13 17.57
CA LEU A 52 7.38 -12.52 19.00
C LEU A 52 8.55 -13.44 19.36
N ASN A 53 9.47 -13.69 18.42
CA ASN A 53 10.61 -14.58 18.55
C ASN A 53 11.91 -13.86 18.11
N TYR A 54 12.62 -14.41 17.12
CA TYR A 54 13.92 -13.90 16.63
C TYR A 54 13.83 -13.23 15.26
N GLY A 55 12.62 -13.05 14.72
CA GLY A 55 12.43 -12.42 13.40
C GLY A 55 12.77 -10.93 13.46
N CYS A 56 13.54 -10.45 12.49
CA CYS A 56 13.95 -9.06 12.40
C CYS A 56 14.20 -8.66 10.94
N VAL A 57 13.26 -8.97 10.06
CA VAL A 57 13.29 -8.46 8.68
C VAL A 57 12.07 -7.57 8.47
N GLN A 58 11.71 -7.27 7.21
CA GLN A 58 10.73 -6.24 6.90
C GLN A 58 9.39 -6.39 7.65
N GLU A 59 8.78 -7.59 7.71
CA GLU A 59 7.50 -7.84 8.40
C GLU A 59 7.63 -7.59 9.91
N GLU A 60 8.62 -8.18 10.58
CA GLU A 60 8.75 -8.06 12.03
C GLU A 60 9.13 -6.64 12.47
N MET A 61 10.01 -5.98 11.72
CA MET A 61 10.36 -4.58 11.95
C MET A 61 9.13 -3.67 11.77
N LEU A 62 8.27 -3.96 10.78
CA LEU A 62 7.02 -3.23 10.57
C LEU A 62 6.07 -3.43 11.76
N PHE A 63 5.89 -4.65 12.24
CA PHE A 63 5.03 -4.93 13.40
C PHE A 63 5.58 -4.35 14.70
N ALA A 64 6.90 -4.18 14.83
CA ALA A 64 7.51 -3.51 15.97
C ALA A 64 7.19 -2.00 16.02
N ILE A 65 7.21 -1.32 14.87
CA ILE A 65 6.91 0.13 14.80
C ILE A 65 5.42 0.43 14.63
N TYR A 66 4.61 -0.54 14.20
CA TYR A 66 3.13 -0.52 14.15
C TYR A 66 2.55 -1.67 15.01
N PRO A 67 2.64 -1.61 16.35
CA PRO A 67 2.24 -2.70 17.25
C PRO A 67 0.77 -3.15 17.11
N GLU A 68 -0.12 -2.30 16.59
CA GLU A 68 -1.51 -2.68 16.32
C GLU A 68 -1.64 -3.78 15.25
N LEU A 69 -0.63 -3.94 14.39
CA LEU A 69 -0.55 -5.08 13.46
C LEU A 69 -0.48 -6.42 14.19
N LEU A 70 0.01 -6.47 15.44
CA LEU A 70 0.07 -7.70 16.25
C LEU A 70 -1.32 -8.31 16.49
N LEU A 71 -2.40 -7.53 16.42
CA LEU A 71 -3.78 -8.04 16.49
C LEU A 71 -4.08 -9.04 15.37
N SER A 72 -3.40 -8.94 14.21
CA SER A 72 -3.54 -9.90 13.12
C SER A 72 -3.05 -11.30 13.50
N ILE A 73 -2.08 -11.43 14.41
CA ILE A 73 -1.57 -12.72 14.91
C ILE A 73 -2.67 -13.46 15.67
N MET A 74 -3.45 -12.74 16.48
CA MET A 74 -4.51 -13.35 17.31
C MET A 74 -5.74 -13.72 16.49
N CYS A 75 -6.06 -12.93 15.47
CA CYS A 75 -7.35 -13.00 14.79
C CYS A 75 -7.29 -13.63 13.39
N CYS A 76 -6.11 -13.95 12.86
CA CYS A 76 -5.96 -14.48 11.51
C CYS A 76 -5.32 -15.87 11.48
N GLU A 77 -6.03 -16.83 10.91
CA GLU A 77 -5.42 -18.08 10.47
C GLU A 77 -4.42 -17.85 9.33
N ALA A 78 -3.52 -18.82 9.11
CA ALA A 78 -2.57 -18.77 8.00
C ALA A 78 -3.24 -18.48 6.65
N LEU A 79 -2.60 -17.67 5.83
CA LEU A 79 -3.02 -17.36 4.48
C LEU A 79 -2.90 -18.61 3.59
N ASN A 80 -3.98 -18.92 2.89
CA ASN A 80 -3.94 -19.83 1.75
C ASN A 80 -3.33 -19.13 0.53
N HIS A 81 -2.95 -19.91 -0.49
CA HIS A 81 -2.35 -19.38 -1.72
C HIS A 81 -3.21 -18.35 -2.46
N ASN A 82 -4.52 -18.40 -2.27
CA ASN A 82 -5.50 -17.51 -2.89
C ASN A 82 -6.01 -16.42 -1.94
N GLU A 83 -5.35 -16.14 -0.82
CA GLU A 83 -5.82 -15.13 0.15
C GLU A 83 -4.89 -13.93 0.33
N ALA A 84 -5.43 -12.78 0.69
CA ALA A 84 -4.67 -11.64 1.19
C ALA A 84 -5.49 -10.90 2.25
N ILE A 85 -4.81 -10.09 3.07
CA ILE A 85 -5.45 -9.28 4.11
C ILE A 85 -5.14 -7.80 3.86
N LEU A 86 -6.16 -6.95 4.05
CA LEU A 86 -6.02 -5.50 4.17
C LEU A 86 -6.22 -5.11 5.63
N ILE A 87 -5.24 -4.42 6.21
CA ILE A 87 -5.33 -3.80 7.53
C ILE A 87 -5.32 -2.29 7.33
N GLU A 88 -6.24 -1.58 7.97
CA GLU A 88 -6.40 -0.13 7.85
C GLU A 88 -6.43 0.48 9.24
N GLY A 89 -5.94 1.70 9.37
CA GLY A 89 -6.06 2.46 10.61
C GLY A 89 -4.97 2.24 11.65
N VAL A 90 -3.89 1.54 11.31
CA VAL A 90 -2.79 1.29 12.25
C VAL A 90 -1.83 2.48 12.36
N GLU A 91 -1.46 2.85 13.57
CA GLU A 91 -0.58 3.97 13.88
C GLU A 91 0.89 3.54 13.98
N ARG A 92 1.80 4.38 13.49
CA ARG A 92 3.24 4.23 13.75
C ARG A 92 3.61 4.90 15.06
N PHE A 93 4.22 4.16 15.97
CA PHE A 93 4.63 4.67 17.28
C PHE A 93 6.13 4.93 17.39
N SER A 94 6.96 4.30 16.56
CA SER A 94 8.41 4.32 16.74
C SER A 94 9.19 4.65 15.47
N LYS A 95 10.23 5.46 15.62
CA LYS A 95 11.33 5.57 14.67
C LYS A 95 12.31 4.43 14.91
N TYR A 96 13.08 4.11 13.87
CA TYR A 96 14.13 3.12 13.98
C TYR A 96 15.28 3.45 13.03
N LYS A 97 16.44 2.89 13.34
CA LYS A 97 17.63 2.86 12.47
C LYS A 97 18.14 1.42 12.35
N GLY A 98 19.04 1.21 11.40
CA GLY A 98 19.56 -0.13 11.08
C GLY A 98 18.53 -1.07 10.46
N TYR A 99 18.96 -2.30 10.22
CA TYR A 99 18.14 -3.37 9.65
C TYR A 99 18.62 -4.71 10.21
N SER A 100 17.70 -5.63 10.48
CA SER A 100 18.03 -6.93 11.08
C SER A 100 18.84 -6.80 12.37
N HIS A 101 20.03 -7.38 12.46
CA HIS A 101 20.84 -7.33 13.69
C HIS A 101 21.23 -5.93 14.15
N GLU A 102 21.13 -4.92 13.27
CA GLU A 102 21.38 -3.51 13.59
C GLU A 102 20.09 -2.74 13.95
N PHE A 103 18.93 -3.39 13.88
CA PHE A 103 17.64 -2.76 14.15
C PHE A 103 17.59 -2.23 15.58
N GLU A 104 17.44 -0.91 15.69
CA GLU A 104 17.45 -0.22 16.97
C GLU A 104 16.34 0.83 16.98
N TYR A 105 15.65 0.92 18.13
CA TYR A 105 14.72 1.99 18.41
C TYR A 105 15.43 3.36 18.35
N ASP A 106 14.83 4.31 17.65
CA ASP A 106 15.43 5.64 17.41
C ASP A 106 14.54 6.79 17.91
N GLY A 107 13.70 6.52 18.89
CA GLY A 107 12.78 7.49 19.51
C GLY A 107 11.34 7.41 19.00
N ASP A 108 10.47 8.19 19.63
CA ASP A 108 9.03 8.18 19.33
C ASP A 108 8.75 8.72 17.93
N TYR A 109 7.81 8.09 17.24
CA TYR A 109 7.26 8.63 15.99
C TYR A 109 5.95 9.35 16.31
N GLN A 110 5.80 10.56 15.75
CA GLN A 110 4.55 11.31 15.82
C GLN A 110 3.82 11.11 14.49
N GLU A 111 2.74 10.33 14.50
CA GLU A 111 1.99 10.01 13.30
C GLU A 111 1.48 11.27 12.60
N GLN A 112 1.70 11.34 11.28
CA GLN A 112 1.34 12.49 10.44
C GLN A 112 0.18 12.15 9.47
N GLY A 113 -0.30 10.90 9.50
CA GLY A 113 -1.43 10.46 8.69
C GLY A 113 -2.72 11.20 9.01
N GLN A 114 -3.56 11.38 7.98
CA GLN A 114 -4.88 11.98 8.15
C GLN A 114 -5.84 10.97 8.80
N ILE A 115 -6.70 11.45 9.69
CA ILE A 115 -7.81 10.66 10.22
C ILE A 115 -9.06 10.98 9.41
N LYS A 116 -9.69 9.97 8.82
CA LYS A 116 -10.97 10.08 8.10
C LYS A 116 -11.99 9.16 8.73
N ASN A 117 -13.15 9.71 9.09
CA ASN A 117 -14.22 8.98 9.78
C ASN A 117 -13.74 8.25 11.05
N GLY A 118 -12.81 8.85 11.79
CA GLY A 118 -12.24 8.26 13.01
C GLY A 118 -11.20 7.15 12.76
N ILE A 119 -10.79 6.91 11.51
CA ILE A 119 -9.80 5.90 11.14
C ILE A 119 -8.58 6.59 10.51
N LEU A 120 -7.38 6.27 10.98
CA LEU A 120 -6.14 6.74 10.37
C LEU A 120 -6.01 6.21 8.94
N GLU A 121 -5.58 7.03 7.99
CA GLU A 121 -5.53 6.65 6.57
C GLU A 121 -4.42 5.66 6.18
N SER A 122 -3.73 5.04 7.15
CA SER A 122 -2.75 3.99 6.90
C SER A 122 -3.42 2.71 6.37
N LYS A 123 -2.78 2.06 5.39
CA LYS A 123 -3.30 0.85 4.74
C LYS A 123 -2.16 -0.12 4.46
N PHE A 124 -2.30 -1.34 4.95
CA PHE A 124 -1.33 -2.41 4.81
C PHE A 124 -1.94 -3.63 4.11
N ILE A 125 -1.32 -4.05 3.02
CA ILE A 125 -1.67 -5.26 2.28
C ILE A 125 -0.69 -6.36 2.68
N VAL A 126 -1.21 -7.40 3.33
CA VAL A 126 -0.44 -8.56 3.79
C VAL A 126 -0.49 -9.65 2.73
N ILE A 127 0.67 -9.98 2.14
CA ILE A 127 0.82 -11.06 1.15
C ILE A 127 2.09 -11.88 1.39
N ASP A 128 1.96 -13.20 1.41
CA ASP A 128 3.08 -14.11 1.63
C ASP A 128 3.74 -14.58 0.33
N ALA A 129 5.06 -14.54 0.22
CA ALA A 129 5.82 -15.07 -0.92
C ALA A 129 6.15 -16.57 -0.76
N ILE A 130 6.45 -17.27 -1.86
CA ILE A 130 7.03 -18.62 -1.80
C ILE A 130 8.46 -18.53 -1.28
N ASN A 131 8.81 -19.41 -0.32
CA ASN A 131 10.19 -19.62 0.09
C ASN A 131 10.94 -20.52 -0.91
N PHE A 132 12.07 -20.02 -1.43
CA PHE A 132 12.96 -20.70 -2.39
C PHE A 132 14.34 -21.06 -1.82
N LEU A 133 14.51 -21.03 -0.48
CA LEU A 133 15.74 -21.48 0.16
C LEU A 133 16.05 -22.94 -0.20
N PRO A 134 17.32 -23.28 -0.52
CA PRO A 134 17.72 -24.64 -0.91
C PRO A 134 17.35 -25.71 0.11
N GLN A 135 17.42 -25.38 1.41
CA GLN A 135 17.10 -26.28 2.51
C GLN A 135 15.63 -26.72 2.50
N GLN A 136 14.71 -25.85 2.07
CA GLN A 136 13.29 -26.17 1.94
C GLN A 136 12.96 -26.71 0.55
N LYS A 137 13.69 -26.27 -0.49
CA LYS A 137 13.50 -26.69 -1.88
C LYS A 137 14.84 -26.82 -2.59
N PRO A 138 15.40 -28.03 -2.76
CA PRO A 138 16.70 -28.24 -3.40
C PRO A 138 16.81 -27.69 -4.84
N ARG A 139 15.68 -27.56 -5.54
CA ARG A 139 15.58 -26.91 -6.87
C ARG A 139 14.90 -25.54 -6.83
N GLY A 140 14.72 -24.95 -5.66
CA GLY A 140 13.95 -23.73 -5.40
C GLY A 140 14.33 -22.58 -6.32
N LEU A 141 15.63 -22.31 -6.44
CA LEU A 141 16.16 -21.23 -7.30
C LEU A 141 15.80 -21.39 -8.77
N LYS A 142 15.78 -22.61 -9.30
CA LYS A 142 15.37 -22.86 -10.69
C LYS A 142 13.85 -22.89 -10.81
N ASN A 143 13.16 -23.38 -9.79
CA ASN A 143 11.71 -23.55 -9.78
C ASN A 143 10.93 -22.23 -9.67
N GLN A 144 11.54 -21.13 -9.22
CA GLN A 144 10.87 -19.82 -9.19
C GLN A 144 10.44 -19.36 -10.60
N TRP A 145 11.17 -19.76 -11.64
CA TRP A 145 10.85 -19.50 -13.06
C TRP A 145 9.81 -20.47 -13.64
N GLY A 146 9.45 -21.53 -12.90
CA GLY A 146 8.47 -22.50 -13.35
C GLY A 146 7.06 -21.93 -13.31
N LEU A 147 6.22 -22.32 -14.28
CA LEU A 147 4.84 -21.83 -14.40
C LEU A 147 4.08 -21.88 -13.08
N LYS A 148 4.12 -23.00 -12.34
CA LYS A 148 3.42 -23.11 -11.05
C LYS A 148 3.79 -21.98 -10.07
N SER A 149 5.06 -21.63 -9.98
CA SER A 149 5.55 -20.54 -9.12
C SER A 149 5.11 -19.18 -9.66
N LEU A 150 5.30 -18.94 -10.96
CA LEU A 150 4.87 -17.70 -11.61
C LEU A 150 3.38 -17.44 -11.39
N TRP A 151 2.52 -18.43 -11.70
CA TRP A 151 1.08 -18.33 -11.52
C TRP A 151 0.69 -18.06 -10.06
N ARG A 152 1.29 -18.77 -9.11
CA ARG A 152 1.02 -18.58 -7.68
C ARG A 152 1.38 -17.17 -7.24
N GLU A 153 2.58 -16.71 -7.58
CA GLU A 153 3.10 -15.42 -7.12
C GLU A 153 2.37 -14.24 -7.76
N THR A 154 2.06 -14.33 -9.06
CA THR A 154 1.26 -13.32 -9.75
C THR A 154 -0.17 -13.27 -9.20
N ASN A 155 -0.80 -14.42 -8.95
CA ASN A 155 -2.13 -14.44 -8.33
C ASN A 155 -2.12 -13.87 -6.91
N LYS A 156 -1.14 -14.25 -6.07
CA LYS A 156 -1.02 -13.73 -4.70
C LYS A 156 -0.87 -12.20 -4.69
N ALA A 157 0.05 -11.68 -5.49
CA ALA A 157 0.24 -10.23 -5.64
C ALA A 157 -1.06 -9.56 -6.12
N PHE A 158 -1.72 -10.12 -7.13
CA PHE A 158 -2.97 -9.57 -7.68
C PHE A 158 -4.09 -9.47 -6.64
N ILE A 159 -4.26 -10.50 -5.81
CA ILE A 159 -5.29 -10.51 -4.76
C ILE A 159 -5.05 -9.38 -3.78
N GLY A 160 -3.80 -9.22 -3.32
CA GLY A 160 -3.43 -8.11 -2.45
C GLY A 160 -3.67 -6.77 -3.15
N PHE A 161 -3.19 -6.61 -4.37
CA PHE A 161 -3.26 -5.33 -5.08
C PHE A 161 -4.68 -4.97 -5.52
N SER A 162 -5.60 -5.95 -5.59
CA SER A 162 -7.03 -5.70 -5.84
C SER A 162 -7.74 -4.98 -4.69
N PHE A 163 -7.10 -4.78 -3.54
CA PHE A 163 -7.59 -3.88 -2.50
C PHE A 163 -7.39 -2.40 -2.87
N VAL A 164 -6.45 -2.11 -3.79
CA VAL A 164 -6.17 -0.75 -4.26
C VAL A 164 -7.31 -0.32 -5.20
N PRO A 165 -7.94 0.85 -4.98
CA PRO A 165 -9.01 1.32 -5.84
C PRO A 165 -8.48 1.61 -7.24
N SER A 166 -9.21 1.15 -8.25
CA SER A 166 -8.87 1.36 -9.65
C SER A 166 -9.08 2.81 -10.07
N ALA A 167 -8.41 3.23 -11.15
CA ALA A 167 -8.59 4.57 -11.75
C ALA A 167 -10.07 4.94 -11.97
N ASN A 168 -10.89 3.99 -12.43
CA ASN A 168 -12.31 4.22 -12.69
C ASN A 168 -13.12 4.44 -11.40
N GLU A 169 -12.79 3.72 -10.33
CA GLU A 169 -13.43 3.89 -9.02
C GLU A 169 -13.03 5.23 -8.40
N THR A 170 -11.76 5.62 -8.56
CA THR A 170 -11.26 6.94 -8.19
C THR A 170 -12.05 8.06 -8.89
N GLU A 171 -12.26 7.96 -10.21
CA GLU A 171 -12.98 8.98 -10.96
C GLU A 171 -14.44 9.12 -10.49
N LYS A 172 -15.12 8.00 -10.22
CA LYS A 172 -16.46 7.99 -9.63
C LYS A 172 -16.47 8.66 -8.26
N GLN A 173 -15.50 8.34 -7.39
CA GLN A 173 -15.38 8.96 -6.07
C GLN A 173 -15.13 10.48 -6.17
N LYS A 174 -14.29 10.92 -7.12
CA LYS A 174 -14.05 12.34 -7.39
C LYS A 174 -15.32 13.05 -7.87
N ALA A 175 -16.05 12.45 -8.81
CA ALA A 175 -17.31 13.00 -9.31
C ALA A 175 -18.35 13.13 -8.20
N GLN A 176 -18.46 12.13 -7.33
CA GLN A 176 -19.40 12.12 -6.22
C GLN A 176 -19.07 13.17 -5.15
N ARG A 177 -17.78 13.30 -4.78
CA ARG A 177 -17.31 14.37 -3.87
C ARG A 177 -17.56 15.76 -4.43
N LYS A 178 -17.32 15.97 -5.73
CA LYS A 178 -17.60 17.24 -6.39
C LYS A 178 -19.08 17.60 -6.31
N TRP A 179 -19.97 16.64 -6.57
CA TRP A 179 -21.41 16.83 -6.45
C TRP A 179 -21.87 17.13 -5.02
N GLN A 180 -21.28 16.46 -4.01
CA GLN A 180 -21.55 16.75 -2.60
C GLN A 180 -21.07 18.15 -2.18
N ASN A 181 -19.85 18.54 -2.55
CA ASN A 181 -19.32 19.88 -2.26
C ASN A 181 -20.14 20.99 -2.94
N GLU A 182 -20.64 20.76 -4.16
CA GLU A 182 -21.53 21.69 -4.86
C GLU A 182 -22.87 21.85 -4.13
N LYS A 183 -23.43 20.77 -3.58
CA LYS A 183 -24.64 20.81 -2.76
C LYS A 183 -24.43 21.55 -1.44
N ASP A 184 -23.35 21.25 -0.73
CA ASP A 184 -23.04 21.87 0.56
C ASP A 184 -22.76 23.38 0.40
N ASN A 185 -22.05 23.77 -0.67
CA ASN A 185 -21.84 25.18 -1.00
C ASN A 185 -23.13 25.88 -1.42
N LYS A 186 -24.07 25.20 -2.09
CA LYS A 186 -25.38 25.76 -2.40
C LYS A 186 -26.20 26.00 -1.12
N GLY A 187 -26.19 25.04 -0.19
CA GLY A 187 -26.84 25.18 1.12
C GLY A 187 -26.24 26.31 1.96
N LYS A 188 -24.91 26.46 1.97
CA LYS A 188 -24.22 27.57 2.66
C LYS A 188 -24.49 28.92 2.02
N LYS A 189 -24.54 29.01 0.68
CA LYS A 189 -24.91 30.26 -0.03
C LYS A 189 -26.35 30.66 0.25
N GLU A 190 -27.29 29.73 0.26
CA GLU A 190 -28.70 30.00 0.59
C GLU A 190 -28.87 30.46 2.05
N GLN A 191 -28.07 29.93 2.98
CA GLN A 191 -28.04 30.40 4.38
C GLN A 191 -27.37 31.78 4.52
N GLN A 192 -26.27 32.03 3.81
CA GLN A 192 -25.56 33.30 3.86
C GLN A 192 -26.37 34.42 3.20
N GLN A 193 -27.13 34.12 2.15
CA GLN A 193 -28.01 35.07 1.46
C GLN A 193 -29.20 35.48 2.35
N LYS A 194 -29.77 34.55 3.13
CA LYS A 194 -30.76 34.85 4.18
C LYS A 194 -30.20 35.69 5.33
N GLN A 195 -28.91 35.54 5.66
CA GLN A 195 -28.24 36.36 6.67
C GLN A 195 -27.87 37.77 6.17
N ILE A 196 -27.55 37.90 4.87
CA ILE A 196 -27.25 39.18 4.23
C ILE A 196 -28.53 40.01 4.04
N GLU A 197 -29.68 39.40 3.75
CA GLU A 197 -30.98 40.07 3.68
C GLU A 197 -31.45 40.65 5.04
N MET A 198 -30.90 40.18 6.17
CA MET A 198 -31.19 40.71 7.50
C MET A 198 -30.25 41.83 7.98
N ASN A 199 -29.08 42.02 7.36
CA ASN A 199 -28.07 42.98 7.81
C ASN A 199 -27.56 43.85 6.64
N SER A 200 -28.40 44.78 6.17
CA SER A 200 -27.94 45.82 5.25
C SER A 200 -27.43 47.03 6.02
N LYS A 201 -26.10 47.16 6.11
CA LYS A 201 -25.27 48.40 6.06
C LYS A 201 -23.92 48.15 6.72
N ASP A 202 -22.91 47.73 5.96
CA ASP A 202 -21.73 48.56 5.69
C ASP A 202 -20.78 47.85 4.72
N GLN A 203 -20.09 48.62 3.87
CA GLN A 203 -19.28 48.13 2.77
C GLN A 203 -17.89 47.66 3.19
N GLY A 204 -17.40 46.60 2.54
CA GLY A 204 -15.98 46.23 2.53
C GLY A 204 -15.72 45.08 1.56
N ILE A 205 -15.33 45.40 0.32
CA ILE A 205 -14.94 44.40 -0.69
C ILE A 205 -13.58 43.82 -0.29
N ARG A 206 -13.57 42.58 0.21
CA ARG A 206 -12.34 41.81 0.44
C ARG A 206 -12.10 40.89 -0.76
N LEU A 207 -10.99 41.11 -1.46
CA LEU A 207 -10.51 40.22 -2.53
C LEU A 207 -10.12 38.87 -1.92
N GLU A 208 -10.88 37.82 -2.21
CA GLU A 208 -10.50 36.44 -1.92
C GLU A 208 -9.36 36.03 -2.85
N GLN A 209 -8.15 35.91 -2.31
CA GLN A 209 -7.07 35.20 -2.98
C GLN A 209 -7.43 33.72 -3.03
N LYS A 210 -7.83 33.24 -4.21
CA LYS A 210 -7.83 31.81 -4.54
C LYS A 210 -6.38 31.32 -4.54
N VAL A 211 -5.89 30.93 -3.37
CA VAL A 211 -4.78 29.98 -3.29
C VAL A 211 -5.28 28.72 -3.98
N ARG A 212 -4.63 28.30 -5.07
CA ARG A 212 -4.82 26.96 -5.61
C ARG A 212 -4.26 26.01 -4.56
N ASP A 213 -5.16 25.44 -3.77
CA ASP A 213 -4.82 24.35 -2.87
C ASP A 213 -4.59 23.09 -3.71
N ASP A 214 -3.32 22.82 -4.02
CA ASP A 214 -2.90 21.60 -4.74
C ASP A 214 -3.02 20.34 -3.85
N SER A 215 -3.45 20.47 -2.59
CA SER A 215 -3.66 19.34 -1.68
C SER A 215 -4.89 18.49 -2.03
N ASP A 216 -5.76 18.96 -2.92
CA ASP A 216 -6.99 18.27 -3.34
C ASP A 216 -6.77 17.19 -4.41
N GLN A 217 -5.54 17.03 -4.94
CA GLN A 217 -5.21 15.84 -5.72
C GLN A 217 -4.99 14.65 -4.78
N VAL A 218 -6.08 14.07 -4.29
CA VAL A 218 -6.06 12.73 -3.69
C VAL A 218 -5.53 11.78 -4.75
N ARG A 219 -4.23 11.47 -4.67
CA ARG A 219 -3.56 10.41 -5.41
C ARG A 219 -4.05 9.09 -4.84
N SER A 220 -5.21 8.65 -5.29
CA SER A 220 -5.74 7.32 -5.00
C SER A 220 -5.19 6.31 -6.00
N GLY A 221 -5.15 5.05 -5.59
CA GLY A 221 -4.71 3.96 -6.45
C GLY A 221 -3.20 3.72 -6.43
N VAL A 222 -2.48 4.29 -5.45
CA VAL A 222 -1.02 4.16 -5.34
C VAL A 222 -0.66 3.00 -4.41
N LEU A 223 0.18 2.10 -4.90
CA LEU A 223 0.72 0.96 -4.19
C LEU A 223 2.19 1.23 -3.85
N ALA A 224 2.59 1.04 -2.59
CA ALA A 224 3.99 1.09 -2.16
C ALA A 224 4.47 -0.32 -1.82
N THR A 225 5.48 -0.79 -2.55
CA THR A 225 6.06 -2.14 -2.42
C THR A 225 7.57 -2.09 -2.63
N GLY A 226 8.22 -3.24 -2.81
CA GLY A 226 9.66 -3.38 -3.01
C GLY A 226 10.04 -4.85 -3.27
N HIS A 227 11.17 -5.28 -2.71
CA HIS A 227 11.76 -6.61 -2.92
C HIS A 227 11.03 -7.77 -2.20
N TRP A 228 9.73 -7.91 -2.46
CA TRP A 228 8.84 -8.91 -1.87
C TRP A 228 9.33 -10.35 -2.08
N GLY A 229 9.68 -11.01 -0.98
CA GLY A 229 10.16 -12.39 -0.98
C GLY A 229 11.60 -12.58 -1.48
N CYS A 230 12.38 -11.52 -1.66
CA CYS A 230 13.73 -11.60 -2.22
C CYS A 230 14.84 -11.68 -1.16
N GLY A 231 14.54 -11.37 0.10
CA GLY A 231 15.47 -11.48 1.23
C GLY A 231 15.49 -12.89 1.80
N ALA A 232 14.87 -13.08 2.98
CA ALA A 232 14.83 -14.36 3.69
C ALA A 232 14.24 -15.52 2.85
N PHE A 233 13.43 -15.24 1.83
CA PHE A 233 12.79 -16.25 0.98
C PHE A 233 13.51 -16.48 -0.35
N ASN A 234 14.61 -15.78 -0.62
CA ASN A 234 15.54 -16.06 -1.69
C ASN A 234 14.93 -16.01 -3.12
N GLY A 235 13.92 -15.16 -3.32
CA GLY A 235 13.38 -14.83 -4.64
C GLY A 235 14.29 -13.89 -5.45
N ASN A 236 14.23 -13.99 -6.77
CA ASN A 236 14.94 -13.09 -7.66
C ASN A 236 14.24 -11.72 -7.73
N THR A 237 15.00 -10.65 -7.49
CA THR A 237 14.50 -9.27 -7.42
C THR A 237 13.86 -8.79 -8.73
N PHE A 238 14.48 -9.04 -9.87
CA PHE A 238 13.93 -8.66 -11.17
C PHE A 238 12.66 -9.43 -11.51
N LEU A 239 12.64 -10.75 -11.28
CA LEU A 239 11.46 -11.56 -11.49
C LEU A 239 10.29 -11.08 -10.63
N LYS A 240 10.54 -10.84 -9.34
CA LYS A 240 9.52 -10.37 -8.40
C LYS A 240 9.05 -8.96 -8.71
N PHE A 241 9.91 -8.08 -9.21
CA PHE A 241 9.50 -6.77 -9.72
C PHE A 241 8.51 -6.91 -10.88
N ILE A 242 8.82 -7.72 -11.90
CA ILE A 242 7.95 -7.92 -13.06
C ILE A 242 6.62 -8.57 -12.66
N ILE A 243 6.64 -9.58 -11.78
CA ILE A 243 5.43 -10.21 -11.24
C ILE A 243 4.53 -9.16 -10.58
N GLN A 244 5.10 -8.31 -9.71
CA GLN A 244 4.34 -7.27 -9.03
C GLN A 244 3.80 -6.23 -10.00
N TRP A 245 4.59 -5.82 -11.00
CA TRP A 245 4.16 -4.85 -12.00
C TRP A 245 2.98 -5.35 -12.83
N ILE A 246 3.03 -6.61 -13.29
CA ILE A 246 1.92 -7.26 -14.02
C ILE A 246 0.68 -7.33 -13.13
N ALA A 247 0.83 -7.80 -11.89
CA ALA A 247 -0.28 -7.94 -10.95
C ALA A 247 -0.92 -6.59 -10.60
N ALA A 248 -0.11 -5.55 -10.38
CA ALA A 248 -0.60 -4.21 -10.04
C ALA A 248 -1.37 -3.59 -11.21
N SER A 249 -0.82 -3.73 -12.43
CA SER A 249 -1.47 -3.30 -13.66
C SER A 249 -2.80 -4.03 -13.88
N GLU A 250 -2.83 -5.34 -13.64
CA GLU A 250 -4.07 -6.12 -13.74
C GLU A 250 -5.09 -5.72 -12.67
N ALA A 251 -4.65 -5.36 -11.48
CA ALA A 251 -5.52 -4.86 -10.41
C ALA A 251 -6.04 -3.43 -10.64
N GLY A 252 -5.51 -2.71 -11.62
CA GLY A 252 -5.90 -1.32 -11.91
C GLY A 252 -5.23 -0.28 -11.00
N VAL A 253 -4.12 -0.66 -10.35
CA VAL A 253 -3.23 0.27 -9.63
C VAL A 253 -2.77 1.36 -10.60
N THR A 254 -2.82 2.61 -10.18
CA THR A 254 -2.44 3.76 -11.02
C THR A 254 -0.94 3.97 -11.02
N GLU A 255 -0.31 3.82 -9.85
CA GLU A 255 1.13 3.97 -9.64
C GLU A 255 1.64 2.90 -8.67
N MET A 256 2.67 2.16 -9.09
CA MET A 256 3.45 1.28 -8.22
C MET A 256 4.74 1.99 -7.83
N ARG A 257 4.83 2.45 -6.58
CA ARG A 257 6.07 2.95 -5.96
C ARG A 257 6.88 1.76 -5.46
N TYR A 258 8.06 1.56 -6.03
CA TYR A 258 8.90 0.40 -5.74
C TYR A 258 10.17 0.83 -5.00
N SER A 259 10.27 0.47 -3.71
CA SER A 259 11.45 0.66 -2.89
C SER A 259 12.58 -0.27 -3.33
N CYS A 260 13.69 0.32 -3.75
CA CYS A 260 14.88 -0.40 -4.19
C CYS A 260 15.85 -0.69 -3.04
N MET A 261 15.71 -0.04 -1.88
CA MET A 261 16.60 -0.15 -0.71
C MET A 261 18.10 -0.04 -1.07
N ASN A 262 18.44 0.91 -1.94
CA ASN A 262 19.79 1.13 -2.47
C ASN A 262 20.45 -0.11 -3.13
N ASN A 263 19.65 -1.09 -3.58
CA ASN A 263 20.17 -2.28 -4.25
C ASN A 263 20.78 -1.92 -5.62
N LYS A 264 22.10 -1.75 -5.65
CA LYS A 264 22.84 -1.35 -6.85
C LYS A 264 22.67 -2.32 -8.02
N GLY A 265 22.62 -3.63 -7.75
CA GLY A 265 22.43 -4.64 -8.80
C GLY A 265 21.09 -4.51 -9.51
N PHE A 266 20.04 -4.18 -8.75
CA PHE A 266 18.71 -3.91 -9.32
C PHE A 266 18.66 -2.58 -10.08
N ILE A 267 19.31 -1.53 -9.58
CA ILE A 267 19.24 -0.17 -10.13
C ILE A 267 20.09 0.00 -11.38
N LEU A 268 21.31 -0.54 -11.39
CA LEU A 268 22.30 -0.28 -12.43
C LEU A 268 22.23 -1.25 -13.61
N PHE A 269 21.37 -2.28 -13.55
CA PHE A 269 21.22 -3.32 -14.58
C PHE A 269 22.58 -3.87 -15.07
N GLN A 270 23.50 -4.14 -14.13
CA GLN A 270 24.82 -4.73 -14.41
C GLN A 270 24.78 -6.25 -14.35
#